data_AF-A0A8T7BXC2-F1
#
_entry.id   AF-A0A8T7BXC2-F1
#
_cell.length_a   1.000
_cell.length_b   1.000
_cell.length_c   1.000
_cell.angle_alpha   90.00
_cell.angle_beta   90.00
_cell.angle_gamma   90.00
#
_symmetry.space_group_name_H-M   'P 1'
#
loop_
_entity.id
_entity.type
_entity.pdbx_description
1 polymer ?
#
loop_
_entity_poly.entity_id
_entity_poly.type
_entity_poly.pdbx_seq_one_letter_code
_entity_poly.pdbx_strand_id
1 'polypeptide(L)'
;MKKIIHTLTVFLVLIWSSSSIADPIAPLAPLNSMGKQMFAAEGKTVADALKDVPSKEMVGLPAYPDAYFSGAMGQEDSISYVFLISKASAADVVAWYGKNLGKEWQNIPALATNELREIAVFIKSDKKEISAMDSLKYQQIRISTVEKPEDTGFAAMTFDVSGIKSMINMTIKPMM
;
A
#
# COMPACT_ATOMS: atom_id res chain seq x y z
N MET A 1 26.28 -23.93 57.57
CA MET A 1 25.41 -24.88 56.85
C MET A 1 24.04 -24.23 56.73
N LYS A 2 23.38 -23.98 55.60
CA LYS A 2 23.53 -24.31 54.17
C LYS A 2 22.91 -23.12 53.40
N LYS A 3 23.62 -22.61 52.39
CA LYS A 3 23.06 -21.91 51.22
C LYS A 3 22.10 -22.87 50.48
N ILE A 4 21.19 -22.39 49.61
CA ILE A 4 20.18 -23.11 48.75
C ILE A 4 18.78 -22.57 49.14
N ILE A 5 18.00 -21.77 48.39
CA ILE A 5 17.87 -21.45 46.96
C ILE A 5 17.29 -20.03 46.86
N HIS A 6 17.99 -19.14 46.17
CA HIS A 6 17.57 -17.77 45.87
C HIS A 6 17.55 -17.61 44.34
N THR A 7 16.93 -18.54 43.60
CA THR A 7 17.02 -18.53 42.13
C THR A 7 15.98 -19.43 41.45
N LEU A 8 14.67 -19.19 41.58
CA LEU A 8 13.72 -19.84 40.66
C LEU A 8 12.33 -19.17 40.56
N THR A 9 12.27 -17.84 40.48
CA THR A 9 11.01 -17.15 40.11
C THR A 9 11.25 -15.98 39.15
N VAL A 10 12.36 -16.02 38.40
CA VAL A 10 12.66 -15.06 37.32
C VAL A 10 12.63 -15.75 35.94
N PHE A 11 12.35 -17.06 35.89
CA PHE A 11 12.37 -17.87 34.66
C PHE A 11 10.96 -18.20 34.13
N LEU A 12 10.04 -17.24 34.21
CA LEU A 12 8.69 -17.37 33.65
C LEU A 12 8.26 -16.13 32.83
N VAL A 13 9.23 -15.45 32.21
CA VAL A 13 9.04 -14.32 31.27
C VAL A 13 9.74 -14.58 29.94
N LEU A 14 9.99 -15.85 29.62
CA LEU A 14 10.55 -16.25 28.33
C LEU A 14 9.52 -17.14 27.64
N ILE A 15 9.34 -16.92 26.35
CA ILE A 15 8.45 -17.64 25.42
C ILE A 15 7.05 -17.03 25.32
N TRP A 16 6.90 -15.78 24.86
CA TRP A 16 5.87 -15.36 23.88
C TRP A 16 6.36 -14.08 23.18
N SER A 17 7.64 -14.04 22.79
CA SER A 17 8.09 -13.12 21.75
C SER A 17 7.66 -13.73 20.41
N SER A 18 6.35 -13.79 20.16
CA SER A 18 5.87 -13.93 18.79
C SER A 18 6.53 -12.79 18.03
N SER A 19 7.42 -13.11 17.09
CA SER A 19 7.88 -12.16 16.10
C SER A 19 6.61 -11.58 15.49
N SER A 20 6.19 -10.40 15.93
CA SER A 20 5.02 -9.76 15.35
C SER A 20 5.48 -9.35 13.97
N ILE A 21 5.15 -10.17 12.98
CA ILE A 21 5.18 -9.75 11.59
C ILE A 21 4.29 -8.51 11.59
N ALA A 22 4.88 -7.35 11.33
CA ALA A 22 4.15 -6.09 11.30
C ALA A 22 2.99 -6.24 10.31
N ASP A 23 1.81 -5.74 10.68
CA ASP A 23 0.60 -5.91 9.87
C ASP A 23 0.84 -5.35 8.46
N PRO A 24 0.61 -6.13 7.40
CA PRO A 24 0.80 -5.64 6.04
C PRO A 24 -0.20 -4.52 5.74
N ILE A 25 0.19 -3.58 4.87
CA ILE A 25 -0.69 -2.47 4.44
C ILE A 25 -2.00 -2.98 3.81
N ALA A 26 -1.91 -4.07 3.06
CA ALA A 26 -3.00 -4.77 2.40
C ALA A 26 -2.56 -6.21 2.10
N PRO A 27 -3.47 -7.17 1.95
CA PRO A 27 -3.12 -8.50 1.46
C PRO A 27 -2.48 -8.41 0.06
N LEU A 28 -1.48 -9.24 -0.22
CA LEU A 28 -0.92 -9.37 -1.57
C LEU A 28 -2.01 -9.79 -2.56
N ALA A 29 -2.03 -9.15 -3.73
CA ALA A 29 -2.93 -9.54 -4.81
C ALA A 29 -2.67 -11.01 -5.22
N PRO A 30 -3.72 -11.79 -5.54
CA PRO A 30 -3.53 -13.16 -6.00
C PRO A 30 -2.68 -13.19 -7.27
N LEU A 31 -1.72 -14.11 -7.37
CA LEU A 31 -0.90 -14.26 -8.58
C LEU A 31 -1.69 -14.96 -9.71
N ASN A 32 -1.54 -14.45 -10.93
CA ASN A 32 -1.99 -15.16 -12.13
C ASN A 32 -0.99 -16.29 -12.52
N SER A 33 -1.27 -17.02 -13.59
CA SER A 33 -0.40 -18.12 -14.04
C SER A 33 1.02 -17.66 -14.40
N MET A 34 1.16 -16.48 -15.03
CA MET A 34 2.45 -15.90 -15.40
C MET A 34 3.22 -15.45 -14.15
N GLY A 35 2.57 -14.77 -13.22
CA GLY A 35 3.19 -14.36 -11.95
C GLY A 35 3.71 -15.56 -11.16
N LYS A 36 2.94 -16.66 -11.08
CA LYS A 36 3.42 -17.90 -10.45
C LYS A 36 4.69 -18.45 -11.12
N GLN A 37 4.75 -18.41 -12.45
CA GLN A 37 5.93 -18.84 -13.21
C GLN A 37 7.13 -17.91 -12.99
N MET A 38 6.92 -16.58 -12.97
CA MET A 38 7.97 -15.60 -12.71
C MET A 38 8.60 -15.80 -11.33
N PHE A 39 7.77 -15.95 -10.29
CA PHE A 39 8.25 -16.21 -8.94
C PHE A 39 9.01 -17.53 -8.85
N ALA A 40 8.49 -18.59 -9.47
CA ALA A 40 9.17 -19.88 -9.52
C ALA A 40 10.52 -19.80 -10.25
N ALA A 41 10.62 -19.03 -11.34
CA ALA A 41 11.86 -18.82 -12.10
C ALA A 41 12.92 -18.04 -11.30
N GLU A 42 12.48 -17.13 -10.42
CA GLU A 42 13.35 -16.43 -9.46
C GLU A 42 13.71 -17.26 -8.22
N GLY A 43 13.22 -18.51 -8.13
CA GLY A 43 13.39 -19.35 -6.94
C GLY A 43 12.65 -18.83 -5.70
N LYS A 44 11.70 -17.91 -5.89
CA LYS A 44 10.90 -17.30 -4.81
C LYS A 44 9.57 -18.02 -4.63
N THR A 45 9.13 -18.11 -3.40
CA THR A 45 7.78 -18.58 -3.06
C THR A 45 6.80 -17.42 -2.90
N VAL A 46 5.50 -17.73 -2.86
CA VAL A 46 4.47 -16.73 -2.48
C VAL A 46 4.71 -16.20 -1.07
N ALA A 47 5.25 -17.02 -0.17
CA ALA A 47 5.59 -16.59 1.18
C ALA A 47 6.76 -15.58 1.20
N ASP A 48 7.68 -15.66 0.23
CA ASP A 48 8.72 -14.65 0.06
C ASP A 48 8.15 -13.34 -0.47
N ALA A 49 7.20 -13.41 -1.41
CA ALA A 49 6.46 -12.24 -1.90
C ALA A 49 5.76 -11.46 -0.77
N LEU A 50 5.25 -12.17 0.25
CA LEU A 50 4.59 -11.55 1.40
C LEU A 50 5.55 -10.78 2.29
N LYS A 51 6.86 -11.10 2.30
CA LYS A 51 7.87 -10.35 3.04
C LYS A 51 8.15 -8.99 2.40
N ASP A 52 7.93 -8.89 1.09
CA ASP A 52 8.12 -7.65 0.31
C ASP A 52 6.91 -6.70 0.41
N VAL A 53 5.81 -7.14 1.05
CA VAL A 53 4.65 -6.30 1.29
C VAL A 53 4.96 -5.34 2.45
N PRO A 54 4.91 -4.03 2.25
CA PRO A 54 5.22 -3.07 3.31
C PRO A 54 4.16 -3.10 4.40
N SER A 55 4.57 -2.83 5.64
CA SER A 55 3.66 -2.79 6.78
C SER A 55 2.86 -1.48 6.81
N LYS A 56 1.75 -1.47 7.54
CA LYS A 56 0.95 -0.26 7.78
C LYS A 56 1.80 0.87 8.37
N GLU A 57 2.70 0.54 9.29
CA GLU A 57 3.61 1.51 9.93
C GLU A 57 4.62 2.08 8.96
N MET A 58 5.19 1.26 8.07
CA MET A 58 6.13 1.70 7.04
C MET A 58 5.47 2.67 6.05
N VAL A 59 4.21 2.40 5.68
CA VAL A 59 3.46 3.22 4.73
C VAL A 59 2.92 4.49 5.39
N GLY A 60 2.44 4.40 6.63
CA GLY A 60 1.92 5.54 7.40
C GLY A 60 0.64 6.17 6.81
N LEU A 61 0.03 5.56 5.81
CA LEU A 61 -1.24 5.98 5.19
C LEU A 61 -2.28 4.84 5.31
N PRO A 62 -3.56 5.18 5.47
CA PRO A 62 -4.60 4.16 5.52
C PRO A 62 -4.83 3.53 4.13
N ALA A 63 -4.89 2.20 4.08
CA ALA A 63 -5.33 1.46 2.90
C ALA A 63 -6.85 1.32 2.88
N TYR A 64 -7.43 1.35 1.69
CA TYR A 64 -8.84 0.99 1.51
C TYR A 64 -9.06 -0.49 1.94
N PRO A 65 -10.10 -0.81 2.74
CA PRO A 65 -10.22 -2.12 3.40
C PRO A 65 -10.23 -3.33 2.46
N ASP A 66 -10.83 -3.19 1.28
CA ASP A 66 -10.92 -4.28 0.27
C ASP A 66 -9.90 -4.12 -0.86
N ALA A 67 -8.78 -3.44 -0.58
CA ALA A 67 -7.69 -3.32 -1.52
C ALA A 67 -6.69 -4.47 -1.37
N TYR A 68 -6.02 -4.78 -2.48
CA TYR A 68 -4.88 -5.69 -2.53
C TYR A 68 -3.62 -4.92 -2.87
N PHE A 69 -2.51 -5.29 -2.25
CA PHE A 69 -1.18 -4.80 -2.61
C PHE A 69 -0.75 -5.38 -3.97
N SER A 70 -0.32 -4.51 -4.89
CA SER A 70 0.13 -4.89 -6.23
C SER A 70 1.54 -4.40 -6.56
N GLY A 71 2.22 -3.74 -5.63
CA GLY A 71 3.63 -3.37 -5.79
C GLY A 71 4.02 -2.13 -4.99
N ALA A 72 5.33 -1.92 -4.89
CA ALA A 72 5.93 -0.72 -4.31
C ALA A 72 7.16 -0.29 -5.11
N MET A 73 7.54 0.98 -5.00
CA MET A 73 8.82 1.49 -5.51
C MET A 73 9.52 2.28 -4.40
N GLY A 74 10.83 2.14 -4.32
CA GLY A 74 11.66 2.79 -3.31
C GLY A 74 13.01 2.10 -3.17
N GLN A 75 13.79 2.55 -2.19
CA GLN A 75 14.98 1.82 -1.71
C GLN A 75 14.58 0.99 -0.48
N GLU A 76 15.37 -0.04 -0.11
CA GLU A 76 15.04 -0.99 0.98
C GLU A 76 14.58 -0.29 2.27
N ASP A 77 15.20 0.85 2.62
CA ASP A 77 14.87 1.62 3.83
C ASP A 77 13.93 2.81 3.60
N SER A 78 13.49 3.06 2.36
CA SER A 78 12.53 4.14 2.08
C SER A 78 11.63 3.84 0.88
N ILE A 79 10.39 3.42 1.21
CA ILE A 79 9.31 3.27 0.23
C ILE A 79 8.87 4.66 -0.21
N SER A 80 8.90 4.89 -1.52
CA SER A 80 8.43 6.13 -2.12
C SER A 80 7.00 6.00 -2.62
N TYR A 81 6.64 4.84 -3.16
CA TYR A 81 5.33 4.59 -3.74
C TYR A 81 4.79 3.22 -3.35
N VAL A 82 3.49 3.16 -3.13
CA VAL A 82 2.72 1.92 -2.95
C VAL A 82 1.57 1.90 -3.95
N PHE A 83 1.35 0.76 -4.57
CA PHE A 83 0.28 0.53 -5.52
C PHE A 83 -0.69 -0.50 -4.95
N LEU A 84 -1.96 -0.14 -4.91
CA LEU A 84 -3.04 -1.04 -4.54
C LEU A 84 -4.08 -1.11 -5.65
N ILE A 85 -4.81 -2.22 -5.69
CA ILE A 85 -5.93 -2.48 -6.60
C ILE A 85 -7.15 -2.91 -5.81
N SER A 86 -8.36 -2.57 -6.27
CA SER A 86 -9.59 -3.03 -5.62
C SER A 86 -10.69 -3.39 -6.62
N LYS A 87 -11.54 -4.34 -6.22
CA LYS A 87 -12.78 -4.68 -6.91
C LYS A 87 -13.90 -3.65 -6.65
N ALA A 88 -13.72 -2.78 -5.66
CA ALA A 88 -14.61 -1.66 -5.41
C ALA A 88 -14.52 -0.63 -6.54
N SER A 89 -15.63 0.08 -6.79
CA SER A 89 -15.63 1.15 -7.78
C SER A 89 -14.73 2.30 -7.32
N ALA A 90 -14.14 3.03 -8.27
CA ALA A 90 -13.34 4.20 -7.93
C ALA A 90 -14.14 5.23 -7.10
N ALA A 91 -15.44 5.39 -7.36
CA ALA A 91 -16.31 6.30 -6.61
C ALA A 91 -16.43 5.90 -5.12
N ASP A 92 -16.57 4.60 -4.83
CA ASP A 92 -16.64 4.10 -3.45
C ASP A 92 -15.33 4.32 -2.71
N VAL A 93 -14.20 4.09 -3.39
CA VAL A 93 -12.85 4.31 -2.85
C VAL A 93 -12.63 5.80 -2.54
N VAL A 94 -13.03 6.69 -3.47
CA VAL A 94 -12.95 8.15 -3.26
C VAL A 94 -13.80 8.58 -2.07
N ALA A 95 -15.04 8.09 -1.97
CA ALA A 95 -15.93 8.41 -0.85
C ALA A 95 -15.36 7.93 0.49
N TRP A 96 -14.69 6.78 0.51
CA TRP A 96 -14.03 6.27 1.71
C TRP A 96 -12.85 7.14 2.12
N TYR A 97 -11.94 7.47 1.21
CA TYR A 97 -10.80 8.35 1.52
C TYR A 97 -11.26 9.74 1.97
N GLY A 98 -12.28 10.30 1.33
CA GLY A 98 -12.85 11.59 1.74
C GLY A 98 -13.42 11.61 3.17
N LYS A 99 -13.79 10.45 3.72
CA LYS A 99 -14.29 10.32 5.11
C LYS A 99 -13.21 9.96 6.12
N ASN A 100 -12.18 9.23 5.69
CA ASN A 100 -11.21 8.60 6.60
C ASN A 100 -9.84 9.30 6.61
N LEU A 101 -9.58 10.22 5.69
CA LEU A 101 -8.40 11.07 5.75
C LEU A 101 -8.60 12.22 6.74
N GLY A 102 -7.50 12.64 7.38
CA GLY A 102 -7.48 13.78 8.30
C GLY A 102 -7.72 15.11 7.58
N LYS A 103 -7.93 16.17 8.36
CA LYS A 103 -8.23 17.53 7.85
C LYS A 103 -7.07 18.15 7.05
N GLU A 104 -5.87 17.61 7.20
CA GLU A 104 -4.68 18.01 6.46
C GLU A 104 -4.65 17.48 5.01
N TRP A 105 -5.63 16.67 4.62
CA TRP A 105 -5.83 16.18 3.27
C TRP A 105 -6.95 16.93 2.57
N GLN A 106 -6.71 17.26 1.30
CA GLN A 106 -7.71 17.84 0.41
C GLN A 106 -7.77 17.06 -0.89
N ASN A 107 -8.96 16.89 -1.44
CA ASN A 107 -9.11 16.43 -2.82
C ASN A 107 -8.98 17.63 -3.76
N ILE A 108 -8.18 17.50 -4.82
CA ILE A 108 -7.99 18.54 -5.84
C ILE A 108 -8.54 18.02 -7.17
N PRO A 109 -9.86 18.18 -7.46
CA PRO A 109 -10.49 17.61 -8.65
C PRO A 109 -9.88 18.11 -9.96
N ALA A 110 -9.51 19.40 -10.02
CA ALA A 110 -8.92 19.99 -11.22
C ALA A 110 -7.61 19.29 -11.63
N LEU A 111 -6.80 18.88 -10.65
CA LEU A 111 -5.56 18.13 -10.89
C LEU A 111 -5.86 16.70 -11.40
N ALA A 112 -6.90 16.06 -10.85
CA ALA A 112 -7.31 14.72 -11.23
C ALA A 112 -7.75 14.66 -12.71
N THR A 113 -8.65 15.56 -13.13
CA THR A 113 -9.28 15.49 -14.45
C THR A 113 -8.45 16.13 -15.56
N ASN A 114 -7.77 17.25 -15.29
CA ASN A 114 -7.15 18.05 -16.35
C ASN A 114 -5.72 17.61 -16.68
N GLU A 115 -5.03 16.98 -15.71
CA GLU A 115 -3.59 16.74 -15.83
C GLU A 115 -3.22 15.26 -15.68
N LEU A 116 -3.91 14.51 -14.81
CA LEU A 116 -3.50 13.14 -14.44
C LEU A 116 -4.42 12.03 -14.96
N ARG A 117 -5.60 12.35 -15.52
CA ARG A 117 -6.63 11.38 -15.94
C ARG A 117 -7.07 10.42 -14.81
N GLU A 118 -7.07 10.94 -13.59
CA GLU A 118 -7.52 10.25 -12.38
C GLU A 118 -8.94 10.71 -12.03
N ILE A 119 -9.68 9.94 -11.24
CA ILE A 119 -10.99 10.37 -10.70
C ILE A 119 -10.81 11.28 -9.49
N ALA A 120 -9.79 11.02 -8.68
CA ALA A 120 -9.49 11.86 -7.52
C ALA A 120 -8.01 11.86 -7.20
N VAL A 121 -7.57 12.97 -6.62
CA VAL A 121 -6.21 13.15 -6.13
C VAL A 121 -6.31 13.82 -4.77
N PHE A 122 -6.10 13.03 -3.71
CA PHE A 122 -5.99 13.53 -2.35
C PHE A 122 -4.54 13.92 -2.09
N ILE A 123 -4.30 15.16 -1.66
CA ILE A 123 -2.97 15.69 -1.37
C ILE A 123 -2.93 16.20 0.07
N LYS A 124 -1.85 15.87 0.77
CA LYS A 124 -1.55 16.40 2.09
C LYS A 124 -0.87 17.76 1.97
N SER A 125 -1.67 18.83 1.94
CA SER A 125 -1.21 20.22 1.80
C SER A 125 -2.31 21.18 2.25
N ASP A 126 -1.93 22.41 2.60
CA ASP A 126 -2.81 23.55 2.86
C ASP A 126 -3.07 24.43 1.61
N LYS A 127 -2.38 24.16 0.49
CA LYS A 127 -2.50 24.95 -0.74
C LYS A 127 -3.75 24.61 -1.53
N LYS A 128 -4.61 25.60 -1.80
CA LYS A 128 -5.88 25.40 -2.53
C LYS A 128 -5.71 25.02 -4.00
N GLU A 129 -4.60 25.40 -4.61
CA GLU A 129 -4.28 25.13 -6.01
C GLU A 129 -2.86 24.58 -6.10
N ILE A 130 -2.70 23.46 -6.81
CA ILE A 130 -1.44 22.73 -6.98
C ILE A 130 -1.39 22.22 -8.42
N SER A 131 -0.33 22.54 -9.16
CA SER A 131 -0.05 22.01 -10.50
C SER A 131 0.40 20.54 -10.43
N ALA A 132 0.33 19.76 -11.51
CA ALA A 132 0.86 18.38 -11.48
C ALA A 132 2.34 18.30 -11.15
N MET A 133 3.15 19.30 -11.56
CA MET A 133 4.56 19.32 -11.21
C MET A 133 4.77 19.60 -9.72
N ASP A 134 4.01 20.54 -9.15
CA ASP A 134 4.08 20.84 -7.72
C ASP A 134 3.49 19.72 -6.85
N SER A 135 2.53 18.94 -7.36
CA SER A 135 1.92 17.85 -6.62
C SER A 135 2.92 16.75 -6.25
N LEU A 136 4.01 16.60 -7.04
CA LEU A 136 5.09 15.64 -6.79
C LEU A 136 5.85 15.89 -5.49
N LYS A 137 5.76 17.10 -4.94
CA LYS A 137 6.39 17.52 -3.67
C LYS A 137 5.59 17.12 -2.43
N TYR A 138 4.39 16.59 -2.62
CA TYR A 138 3.47 16.27 -1.53
C TYR A 138 3.16 14.78 -1.46
N GLN A 139 2.77 14.32 -0.27
CA GLN A 139 2.13 13.02 -0.14
C GLN A 139 0.78 13.07 -0.85
N GLN A 140 0.50 12.05 -1.65
CA GLN A 140 -0.71 11.99 -2.45
C GLN A 140 -1.28 10.57 -2.51
N ILE A 141 -2.60 10.50 -2.64
CA ILE A 141 -3.35 9.28 -2.95
C ILE A 141 -4.14 9.57 -4.23
N ARG A 142 -3.78 8.90 -5.32
CA ARG A 142 -4.42 9.04 -6.63
C ARG A 142 -5.28 7.82 -6.90
N ILE A 143 -6.50 8.04 -7.40
CA ILE A 143 -7.49 6.99 -7.61
C ILE A 143 -7.97 7.02 -9.06
N SER A 144 -7.81 5.88 -9.74
CA SER A 144 -8.19 5.67 -11.14
C SER A 144 -9.32 4.65 -11.26
N THR A 145 -10.10 4.75 -12.33
CA THR A 145 -10.93 3.63 -12.80
C THR A 145 -10.07 2.63 -13.54
N VAL A 146 -10.42 1.35 -13.40
CA VAL A 146 -9.92 0.26 -14.25
C VAL A 146 -11.08 -0.20 -15.12
N GLU A 147 -10.99 0.04 -16.43
CA GLU A 147 -12.00 -0.38 -17.41
C GLU A 147 -11.60 -1.71 -18.06
N LYS A 148 -10.29 -1.95 -18.17
CA LYS A 148 -9.71 -3.17 -18.72
C LYS A 148 -8.43 -3.56 -17.94
N PRO A 149 -8.02 -4.84 -17.96
CA PRO A 149 -6.84 -5.31 -17.23
C PRO A 149 -5.57 -4.47 -17.47
N GLU A 150 -5.35 -4.02 -18.71
CA GLU A 150 -4.16 -3.26 -19.11
C GLU A 150 -4.02 -1.92 -18.38
N ASP A 151 -5.13 -1.35 -17.89
CA ASP A 151 -5.11 -0.12 -17.11
C ASP A 151 -4.37 -0.31 -15.78
N THR A 152 -4.24 -1.56 -15.30
CA THR A 152 -3.48 -1.93 -14.10
C THR A 152 -1.96 -2.05 -14.30
N GLY A 153 -1.48 -1.82 -15.53
CA GLY A 153 -0.05 -1.82 -15.86
C GLY A 153 0.66 -3.12 -15.48
N PHE A 154 1.76 -3.02 -14.72
CA PHE A 154 2.55 -4.18 -14.29
C PHE A 154 1.73 -5.18 -13.46
N ALA A 155 0.68 -4.71 -12.77
CA ALA A 155 -0.17 -5.60 -11.98
C ALA A 155 -0.88 -6.64 -12.86
N ALA A 156 -1.31 -6.28 -14.08
CA ALA A 156 -1.93 -7.20 -15.03
C ALA A 156 -1.02 -8.36 -15.44
N MET A 157 0.29 -8.11 -15.48
CA MET A 157 1.28 -9.12 -15.90
C MET A 157 1.50 -10.18 -14.81
N THR A 158 1.42 -9.78 -13.54
CA THR A 158 1.85 -10.61 -12.40
C THR A 158 0.66 -11.15 -11.59
N PHE A 159 -0.39 -10.35 -11.45
CA PHE A 159 -1.52 -10.62 -10.57
C PHE A 159 -2.80 -10.93 -11.35
N ASP A 160 -3.72 -11.62 -10.69
CA ASP A 160 -5.09 -11.79 -11.13
C ASP A 160 -5.87 -10.50 -10.88
N VAL A 161 -6.07 -9.75 -11.96
CA VAL A 161 -6.80 -8.48 -11.95
C VAL A 161 -8.25 -8.64 -12.38
N SER A 162 -8.77 -9.87 -12.41
CA SER A 162 -10.16 -10.14 -12.77
C SER A 162 -11.14 -9.43 -11.82
N GLY A 163 -11.98 -8.58 -12.40
CA GLY A 163 -12.99 -7.81 -11.67
C GLY A 163 -12.45 -6.65 -10.84
N ILE A 164 -11.17 -6.28 -11.00
CA ILE A 164 -10.63 -5.02 -10.46
C ILE A 164 -11.29 -3.86 -11.19
N LYS A 165 -11.73 -2.85 -10.43
CA LYS A 165 -12.44 -1.67 -10.95
C LYS A 165 -11.75 -0.36 -10.59
N SER A 166 -10.75 -0.41 -9.71
CA SER A 166 -10.03 0.77 -9.26
C SER A 166 -8.57 0.48 -8.94
N MET A 167 -7.77 1.52 -9.13
CA MET A 167 -6.37 1.58 -8.71
C MET A 167 -6.18 2.69 -7.69
N ILE A 168 -5.28 2.46 -6.74
CA ILE A 168 -4.92 3.41 -5.69
C ILE A 168 -3.40 3.52 -5.67
N ASN A 169 -2.91 4.68 -6.11
CA ASN A 169 -1.48 4.98 -6.16
C ASN A 169 -1.14 5.94 -5.02
N MET A 170 -0.34 5.46 -4.07
CA MET A 170 0.08 6.24 -2.90
C MET A 170 1.52 6.71 -3.07
N THR A 171 1.76 8.01 -2.92
CA THR A 171 3.09 8.60 -2.77
C THR A 171 3.37 8.82 -1.31
N ILE A 172 4.29 8.04 -0.76
CA ILE A 172 4.67 8.02 0.66
C ILE A 172 5.80 9.01 0.91
N LYS A 173 6.85 8.94 0.09
CA LYS A 173 8.00 9.85 0.10
C LYS A 173 8.02 10.64 -1.21
N PRO A 174 7.59 11.91 -1.19
CA PRO A 174 7.51 12.75 -2.38
C PRO A 174 8.89 13.01 -3.00
N MET A 175 8.90 13.34 -4.29
CA MET A 175 10.13 13.80 -4.96
C MET A 175 10.33 15.28 -4.61
N MET A 176 11.52 15.64 -4.12
CA MET A 176 11.88 17.01 -3.73
C MET A 176 11.61 18.02 -4.86
#